data_AF-A0A4Z0R8U9-F1
#
_entry.id   AF-A0A4Z0R8U9-F1
#
_cell.length_a   1.000
_cell.length_b   1.000
_cell.length_c   1.000
_cell.angle_alpha   90.00
_cell.angle_beta   90.00
_cell.angle_gamma   90.00
#
_symmetry.space_group_name_H-M   'P 1'
#
loop_
_entity.id
_entity.type
_entity.pdbx_description
1 polymer ?
#
loop_
_entity_poly.entity_id
_entity_poly.type
_entity_poly.pdbx_seq_one_letter_code
_entity_poly.pdbx_strand_id
1 'polypeptide(L)'
;MSFTIRTQGDVLKFALPLYDYLSQNGHAEEANALVKVVDSCYPQDTQALDAHRRAFKQIRETVHDLPSRYLLALDDALRILSE
;
A
#
# COMPACT_ATOMS: atom_id res chain seq x y z
N MET A 1 11.30 11.88 5.06
CA MET A 1 11.58 10.60 4.38
C MET A 1 10.90 10.63 3.02
N SER A 2 11.61 10.27 1.95
CA SER A 2 11.01 10.05 0.63
C SER A 2 10.76 8.56 0.48
N PHE A 3 9.56 8.16 0.09
CA PHE A 3 9.25 6.79 -0.27
C PHE A 3 9.66 6.60 -1.73
N THR A 4 10.83 6.00 -1.97
CA THR A 4 11.28 5.71 -3.33
C THR A 4 10.93 4.25 -3.64
N ILE A 5 9.85 4.04 -4.39
CA ILE A 5 9.38 2.70 -4.75
C ILE A 5 9.99 2.33 -6.10
N ARG A 6 10.91 1.36 -6.11
CA ARG A 6 11.61 0.90 -7.34
C ARG A 6 11.54 -0.60 -7.56
N THR A 7 11.20 -1.34 -6.52
CA THR A 7 11.10 -2.80 -6.56
C THR A 7 9.84 -3.26 -5.81
N GLN A 8 9.38 -4.48 -6.09
CA GLN A 8 8.30 -5.10 -5.30
C GLN A 8 8.62 -5.15 -3.80
N GLY A 9 9.90 -5.31 -3.43
CA GLY A 9 10.33 -5.23 -2.03
C GLY A 9 10.11 -3.86 -1.39
N ASP A 10 10.22 -2.77 -2.15
CA ASP A 10 9.92 -1.41 -1.65
C ASP A 10 8.42 -1.21 -1.48
N VAL A 11 7.61 -1.83 -2.33
CA VAL A 11 6.15 -1.84 -2.22
C VAL A 11 5.70 -2.45 -0.88
N LEU A 12 6.28 -3.60 -0.52
CA LEU A 12 6.01 -4.25 0.77
C LEU A 12 6.46 -3.37 1.95
N LYS A 13 7.62 -2.72 1.84
CA LYS A 13 8.11 -1.80 2.88
C LYS A 13 7.24 -0.55 3.02
N PHE A 14 6.58 -0.11 1.94
CA PHE A 14 5.67 1.04 1.94
C PHE A 14 4.31 0.74 2.56
N ALA A 15 3.87 -0.53 2.56
CA ALA A 15 2.64 -0.95 3.21
C ALA A 15 2.61 -0.59 4.71
N LEU A 16 3.75 -0.71 5.41
CA LEU A 16 3.88 -0.41 6.84
C LEU A 16 3.67 1.08 7.20
N PRO A 17 4.42 2.05 6.62
CA PRO A 17 4.20 3.47 6.90
C PRO A 17 2.87 4.00 6.36
N LEU A 18 2.30 3.35 5.33
CA LEU A 18 0.95 3.67 4.86
C LEU A 18 -0.10 3.19 5.87
N TYR A 19 0.05 1.98 6.40
CA TYR A 19 -0.81 1.47 7.49
C TYR A 19 -0.76 2.36 8.72
N ASP A 20 0.44 2.75 9.16
CA ASP A 20 0.63 3.63 10.32
C ASP A 20 -0.07 4.98 10.11
N TYR A 21 0.07 5.58 8.92
CA TYR A 21 -0.65 6.80 8.57
C TYR A 21 -2.17 6.61 8.62
N LEU A 22 -2.69 5.56 7.98
CA LEU A 22 -4.12 5.29 7.95
C LEU A 22 -4.68 5.07 9.36
N SER A 23 -3.95 4.32 10.20
CA SER A 23 -4.33 4.06 11.59
C SER A 23 -4.34 5.34 12.43
N GLN A 24 -3.35 6.23 12.27
CA GLN A 24 -3.27 7.48 13.01
C GLN A 24 -4.28 8.54 12.55
N ASN A 25 -4.75 8.47 11.30
CA ASN A 25 -5.67 9.46 10.72
C ASN A 25 -7.13 8.97 10.70
N GLY A 26 -7.45 7.87 11.40
CA GLY A 26 -8.83 7.39 11.54
C GLY A 26 -9.33 6.51 10.39
N HIS A 27 -8.47 6.17 9.42
CA HIS A 27 -8.74 5.23 8.32
C HIS A 27 -8.51 3.78 8.75
N ALA A 28 -9.13 3.38 9.85
CA ALA A 28 -8.91 2.07 10.45
C ALA A 28 -9.38 0.90 9.55
N GLU A 29 -10.41 1.12 8.73
CA GLU A 29 -10.92 0.10 7.79
C GLU A 29 -9.92 -0.18 6.67
N GLU A 30 -9.38 0.87 6.06
CA GLU A 30 -8.35 0.82 5.03
C GLU A 30 -7.04 0.26 5.57
N ALA A 31 -6.67 0.64 6.79
CA ALA A 31 -5.53 0.08 7.50
C ALA A 31 -5.70 -1.43 7.72
N ASN A 32 -6.89 -1.87 8.16
CA ASN A 32 -7.17 -3.29 8.39
C ASN A 32 -7.19 -4.09 7.07
N ALA A 33 -7.68 -3.50 5.98
CA ALA A 33 -7.57 -4.09 4.65
C ALA A 33 -6.10 -4.33 4.26
N LEU A 34 -5.22 -3.39 4.56
CA LEU A 34 -3.77 -3.50 4.35
C LEU A 34 -3.13 -4.62 5.18
N VAL A 35 -3.50 -4.76 6.45
CA VAL A 35 -2.99 -5.82 7.33
C VAL A 35 -3.40 -7.20 6.83
N LYS A 36 -4.65 -7.39 6.37
CA LYS A 36 -5.10 -8.68 5.80
C LYS A 36 -4.30 -9.11 4.58
N VAL A 37 -3.79 -8.14 3.82
CA VAL A 37 -2.90 -8.42 2.69
C VAL A 37 -1.51 -8.83 3.17
N VAL A 38 -0.95 -8.14 4.16
CA VAL A 38 0.40 -8.42 4.70
C VAL A 38 0.43 -9.74 5.51
N ASP A 39 -0.66 -10.08 6.18
CA ASP A 39 -0.82 -11.32 6.95
C ASP A 39 -0.93 -12.57 6.04
N SER A 40 -1.21 -12.38 4.76
CA SER A 40 -1.10 -13.46 3.78
C SER A 40 0.37 -13.82 3.63
N CYS A 41 0.75 -14.96 4.23
CA CYS A 41 2.09 -15.48 4.45
C CYS A 41 2.91 -15.83 3.17
N TYR A 42 2.65 -15.16 2.05
CA TYR A 42 3.26 -15.43 0.75
C TYR A 42 3.93 -14.19 0.16
N PRO A 43 5.13 -13.81 0.63
CA PRO A 43 5.84 -12.63 0.12
C PRO A 43 6.30 -12.75 -1.35
N GLN A 44 6.09 -13.90 -2.01
CA GLN A 44 6.50 -14.16 -3.39
C GLN A 44 5.38 -14.65 -4.32
N ASP A 45 4.16 -14.84 -3.82
CA ASP A 45 3.06 -15.22 -4.71
C ASP A 45 2.50 -14.00 -5.43
N THR A 46 2.22 -14.18 -6.72
CA THR A 46 1.44 -13.27 -7.55
C THR A 46 0.13 -12.85 -6.86
N GLN A 47 -0.41 -13.73 -6.00
CA GLN A 47 -1.62 -13.49 -5.24
C GLN A 47 -1.46 -12.44 -4.12
N ALA A 48 -0.29 -12.36 -3.47
CA ALA A 48 -0.01 -11.31 -2.48
C ALA A 48 0.20 -9.96 -3.17
N LEU A 49 0.87 -9.95 -4.33
CA LEU A 49 1.05 -8.74 -5.14
C LEU A 49 -0.30 -8.20 -5.65
N ASP A 50 -1.20 -9.08 -6.11
CA ASP A 50 -2.55 -8.68 -6.52
C ASP A 50 -3.38 -8.15 -5.35
N ALA A 51 -3.26 -8.77 -4.18
CA ALA A 51 -3.91 -8.30 -2.95
C ALA A 51 -3.40 -6.91 -2.53
N HIS A 52 -2.08 -6.66 -2.60
CA HIS A 52 -1.49 -5.33 -2.38
C HIS A 52 -2.02 -4.32 -3.38
N ARG A 53 -2.09 -4.69 -4.67
CA ARG A 53 -2.60 -3.83 -5.72
C ARG A 53 -4.06 -3.42 -5.46
N ARG A 54 -4.91 -4.37 -5.07
CA ARG A 54 -6.32 -4.10 -4.73
C ARG A 54 -6.44 -3.18 -3.52
N ALA A 55 -5.71 -3.46 -2.45
CA ALA A 55 -5.73 -2.63 -1.25
C ALA A 55 -5.28 -1.19 -1.55
N PHE A 56 -4.17 -1.03 -2.26
CA PHE A 56 -3.65 0.29 -2.65
C PHE A 56 -4.61 1.06 -3.55
N LYS A 57 -5.26 0.37 -4.50
CA LYS A 57 -6.26 1.01 -5.36
C LYS A 57 -7.47 1.49 -4.53
N GLN A 58 -7.97 0.65 -3.63
CA GLN A 58 -9.07 1.00 -2.74
C GLN A 58 -8.72 2.17 -1.82
N ILE A 59 -7.51 2.19 -1.25
CA ILE A 59 -7.01 3.29 -0.43
C ILE A 59 -6.96 4.59 -1.23
N ARG A 60 -6.46 4.55 -2.47
CA ARG A 60 -6.44 5.73 -3.36
C ARG A 60 -7.84 6.25 -3.67
N GLU A 61 -8.82 5.37 -3.84
CA GLU A 61 -10.20 5.73 -4.16
C GLU A 61 -10.99 6.22 -2.94
N THR A 62 -10.60 5.79 -1.73
CA THR A 62 -11.33 6.05 -0.47
C THR A 62 -10.71 7.20 0.32
N VAL A 63 -9.37 7.28 0.35
CA VAL A 63 -8.61 8.25 1.15
C VAL A 63 -8.16 9.40 0.26
N HIS A 64 -8.95 10.47 0.23
CA HIS A 64 -8.70 11.63 -0.63
C HIS A 64 -7.74 12.64 0.03
N ASP A 65 -7.56 12.54 1.36
CA ASP A 65 -6.68 13.41 2.16
C ASP A 65 -5.24 12.85 2.27
N LEU A 66 -4.86 11.94 1.37
CA LEU A 66 -3.52 11.39 1.35
C LEU A 66 -2.50 12.49 1.01
N PRO A 67 -1.43 12.67 1.80
CA PRO A 67 -0.40 13.65 1.50
C PRO A 67 0.24 13.31 0.17
N SER A 68 0.61 14.33 -0.63
CA SER A 68 1.11 14.13 -1.99
C SER A 68 2.29 13.16 -2.08
N ARG A 69 3.11 13.07 -1.03
CA ARG A 69 4.23 12.12 -0.95
C ARG A 69 3.78 10.65 -0.85
N TYR A 70 2.73 10.38 -0.09
CA TYR A 70 2.15 9.04 -0.02
C TYR A 70 1.40 8.71 -1.30
N LEU A 71 0.70 9.69 -1.88
CA LEU A 71 -0.02 9.51 -3.14
C LEU A 71 0.93 9.16 -4.30
N LEU A 72 2.07 9.86 -4.41
CA LEU A 72 3.11 9.53 -5.38
C LEU A 72 3.67 8.13 -5.17
N ALA A 73 4.00 7.77 -3.93
CA ALA A 73 4.53 6.46 -3.60
C ALA A 73 3.52 5.32 -3.85
N LEU A 74 2.23 5.59 -3.61
CA LEU A 74 1.13 4.68 -3.90
C LEU A 74 0.97 4.47 -5.41
N ASP A 75 1.11 5.53 -6.21
CA ASP A 75 1.04 5.45 -7.68
C ASP A 75 2.24 4.68 -8.25
N ASP A 76 3.46 4.95 -7.78
CA ASP A 76 4.65 4.17 -8.14
C ASP A 76 4.51 2.69 -7.73
N ALA A 77 3.97 2.42 -6.53
CA ALA A 77 3.72 1.05 -6.08
C ALA A 77 2.70 0.33 -6.99
N LEU A 78 1.60 0.98 -7.35
CA LEU A 78 0.60 0.43 -8.26
C LEU A 78 1.17 0.19 -9.66
N ARG A 79 2.11 1.03 -10.11
CA ARG A 79 2.82 0.86 -11.38
C ARG A 79 3.69 -0.39 -11.37
N ILE A 80 4.50 -0.58 -10.33
CA ILE A 80 5.36 -1.77 -10.19
C ILE A 80 4.56 -3.06 -10.05
N LEU A 81 3.40 -3.00 -9.39
CA LEU A 81 2.48 -4.15 -9.26
C LEU A 81 1.63 -4.40 -10.51
N SER A 82 1.68 -3.52 -11.51
CA SER A 82 0.96 -3.67 -12.79
C SER A 82 1.85 -4.08 -13.96
N GLU A 83 3.18 -4.10 -13.78
CA GLU A 83 4.15 -4.71 -14.70
C GLU A 83 4.26 -6.21 -14.47
#